data_AF-A0A1I2CS71-F1
#
_entry.id   AF-A0A1I2CS71-F1
#
_cell.length_a   1.000
_cell.length_b   1.000
_cell.length_c   1.000
_cell.angle_alpha   90.00
_cell.angle_beta   90.00
_cell.angle_gamma   90.00
#
_symmetry.space_group_name_H-M   'P 1'
#
loop_
_entity.id
_entity.type
_entity.pdbx_description
1 polymer ?
#
loop_
_entity_poly.entity_id
_entity_poly.type
_entity_poly.pdbx_seq_one_letter_code
_entity_poly.pdbx_strand_id
1 'polypeptide(L)'
;MPSLTRPIFARAATCATLSLVIASCRPDDGVADPESARRAYLGLDRAVDRAIKLGFDGFNAASNANIPEQMAAGDLSGTVVVGGKVDQGASNNKEMDLQVTLTDYSDGPVEDMFDVAYDGGPALLDLSLRDLPNGTFTGSFSGEFAMTGELAGTVALDLDVMGQTEEAPDGTIRRKVGTIHVTGTATSDYGVFAIDISL
;
A
#
# COMPACT_ATOMS: atom_id res chain seq x y z
N MET A 1 -47.20 72.87 -0.27
CA MET A 1 -46.20 73.97 -0.20
C MET A 1 -46.11 74.38 1.26
N PRO A 2 -44.96 74.43 1.97
CA PRO A 2 -43.51 74.36 1.62
C PRO A 2 -42.92 72.94 1.90
N SER A 3 -41.81 72.46 1.29
CA SER A 3 -40.37 72.82 1.40
C SER A 3 -39.78 72.45 2.79
N LEU A 4 -38.57 71.88 3.00
CA LEU A 4 -37.40 71.53 2.18
C LEU A 4 -36.38 70.76 3.10
N THR A 5 -35.59 69.85 2.50
CA THR A 5 -34.17 69.52 2.81
C THR A 5 -33.73 68.56 3.94
N ARG A 6 -32.92 67.57 3.54
CA ARG A 6 -32.13 66.52 4.26
C ARG A 6 -30.94 67.14 5.03
N PRO A 7 -30.18 66.47 5.95
CA PRO A 7 -29.17 65.45 5.56
C PRO A 7 -28.79 64.32 6.60
N ILE A 8 -28.34 63.18 6.04
CA ILE A 8 -27.08 62.41 6.30
C ILE A 8 -26.76 61.96 7.75
N PHE A 9 -26.59 60.65 7.99
CA PHE A 9 -25.30 59.98 8.26
C PHE A 9 -25.51 58.48 8.53
N ALA A 10 -25.07 57.68 7.55
CA ALA A 10 -24.84 56.26 7.70
C ALA A 10 -23.66 56.02 8.65
N ARG A 11 -23.78 55.05 9.55
CA ARG A 11 -22.62 54.38 10.14
C ARG A 11 -22.84 52.87 10.06
N ALA A 12 -22.02 52.26 9.21
CA ALA A 12 -21.92 50.84 8.97
C ALA A 12 -21.56 50.10 10.26
N ALA A 13 -22.35 49.10 10.61
CA ALA A 13 -21.99 48.09 11.60
C ALA A 13 -21.16 47.01 10.87
N THR A 14 -19.84 47.16 10.88
CA THR A 14 -18.92 46.12 10.41
C THR A 14 -18.82 45.05 11.49
N CYS A 15 -19.67 44.03 11.40
CA CYS A 15 -19.55 42.81 12.18
C CYS A 15 -18.48 41.93 11.52
N ALA A 16 -17.24 42.02 12.00
CA ALA A 16 -16.15 41.15 11.56
C ALA A 16 -16.34 39.77 12.21
N THR A 17 -17.24 38.95 11.65
CA THR A 17 -17.30 37.52 11.94
C THR A 17 -16.09 36.85 11.30
N LEU A 18 -15.11 36.55 12.14
CA LEU A 18 -13.97 35.69 11.87
C LEU A 18 -14.50 34.30 11.47
N SER A 19 -14.74 34.10 10.18
CA SER A 19 -15.05 32.79 9.63
C SER A 19 -13.75 32.01 9.60
N LEU A 20 -13.53 31.23 10.66
CA LEU A 20 -12.57 30.14 10.64
C LEU A 20 -13.09 29.15 9.59
N VAL A 21 -12.59 29.28 8.36
CA VAL A 21 -12.81 28.30 7.31
C VAL A 21 -12.10 27.04 7.78
N ILE A 22 -12.86 26.15 8.41
CA ILE A 22 -12.49 24.76 8.62
C ILE A 22 -12.15 24.24 7.23
N ALA A 23 -10.89 23.85 7.02
CA ALA A 23 -10.47 23.18 5.80
C ALA A 23 -11.20 21.84 5.72
N SER A 24 -12.36 21.83 5.07
CA SER A 24 -13.07 20.63 4.63
C SER A 24 -13.21 20.68 3.10
N CYS A 25 -12.07 20.55 2.42
CA CYS A 25 -11.97 20.00 1.07
C CYS A 25 -11.26 18.66 1.28
N ARG A 26 -11.66 17.50 0.77
CA ARG A 26 -12.73 17.04 -0.12
C ARG A 26 -12.87 15.53 0.16
N PRO A 27 -13.91 14.83 -0.33
CA PRO A 27 -14.02 13.38 -0.20
C PRO A 27 -13.02 12.70 -1.15
N ASP A 28 -12.44 11.58 -0.73
CA ASP A 28 -11.94 10.52 -1.61
C ASP A 28 -10.93 10.92 -2.72
N ASP A 29 -9.93 11.77 -2.42
CA ASP A 29 -9.01 12.34 -3.43
C ASP A 29 -7.76 11.46 -3.72
N GLY A 30 -7.88 10.15 -3.64
CA GLY A 30 -6.80 9.21 -4.01
C GLY A 30 -5.47 9.48 -3.31
N VAL A 31 -4.36 9.22 -4.00
CA VAL A 31 -3.01 9.51 -3.50
C VAL A 31 -2.60 10.91 -3.96
N ALA A 32 -2.90 11.93 -3.17
CA ALA A 32 -2.63 13.34 -3.52
C ALA A 32 -1.46 14.00 -2.77
N ASP A 33 -0.86 13.29 -1.83
CA ASP A 33 0.22 13.80 -0.99
C ASP A 33 1.08 12.64 -0.43
N PRO A 34 2.27 12.92 0.15
CA PRO A 34 3.15 11.88 0.68
C PRO A 34 2.54 11.02 1.79
N GLU A 35 1.64 11.58 2.60
CA GLU A 35 1.00 10.85 3.69
C GLU A 35 -0.06 9.88 3.14
N SER A 36 -0.83 10.29 2.14
CA SER A 36 -1.75 9.43 1.41
C SER A 36 -0.99 8.31 0.66
N ALA A 37 0.19 8.59 0.11
CA ALA A 37 1.06 7.58 -0.50
C ALA A 37 1.58 6.55 0.51
N ARG A 38 2.00 7.02 1.69
CA ARG A 38 2.42 6.16 2.81
C ARG A 38 1.30 5.20 3.20
N ARG A 39 0.08 5.72 3.37
CA ARG A 39 -1.10 4.91 3.74
C ARG A 39 -1.52 3.93 2.65
N ALA A 40 -1.40 4.31 1.38
CA ALA A 40 -1.65 3.40 0.26
C ALA A 40 -0.73 2.16 0.31
N TYR A 41 0.55 2.33 0.68
CA TYR A 41 1.44 1.18 0.91
C TYR A 41 1.09 0.42 2.20
N LEU A 42 0.78 1.11 3.30
CA LEU A 42 0.46 0.43 4.56
C LEU A 42 -0.74 -0.52 4.46
N GLY A 43 -1.78 -0.16 3.70
CA GLY A 43 -2.90 -1.07 3.44
C GLY A 43 -2.52 -2.29 2.60
N LEU A 44 -1.43 -2.20 1.84
CA LEU A 44 -0.91 -3.27 0.99
C LEU A 44 0.18 -4.12 1.65
N ASP A 45 0.83 -3.64 2.72
CA ASP A 45 2.00 -4.31 3.31
C ASP A 45 1.71 -5.77 3.71
N ARG A 46 0.52 -6.03 4.27
CA ARG A 46 0.09 -7.38 4.60
C ARG A 46 -0.13 -8.27 3.37
N ALA A 47 -0.55 -7.69 2.24
CA ALA A 47 -0.61 -8.41 0.96
C ALA A 47 0.79 -8.83 0.48
N VAL A 48 1.80 -7.97 0.66
CA VAL A 48 3.21 -8.29 0.34
C VAL A 48 3.72 -9.42 1.24
N ASP A 49 3.44 -9.38 2.54
CA ASP A 49 3.78 -10.49 3.46
C ASP A 49 3.15 -11.81 3.02
N ARG A 50 1.84 -11.74 2.70
CA ARG A 50 1.07 -12.89 2.25
C ARG A 50 1.61 -13.42 0.93
N ALA A 51 2.02 -12.54 0.01
CA ALA A 51 2.62 -12.95 -1.24
C ALA A 51 3.95 -13.70 -1.05
N ILE A 52 4.80 -13.24 -0.13
CA ILE A 52 6.04 -13.94 0.23
C ILE A 52 5.72 -15.33 0.81
N LYS A 53 4.76 -15.42 1.73
CA LYS A 53 4.33 -16.69 2.33
C LYS A 53 3.81 -17.66 1.25
N LEU A 54 2.92 -17.19 0.38
CA LEU A 54 2.38 -17.99 -0.73
C LEU A 54 3.47 -18.39 -1.73
N GLY A 55 4.47 -17.54 -1.96
CA GLY A 55 5.66 -17.86 -2.75
C GLY A 55 6.46 -19.02 -2.15
N PHE A 56 6.65 -19.04 -0.82
CA PHE A 56 7.29 -20.16 -0.13
C PHE A 56 6.43 -21.43 -0.12
N ASP A 57 5.12 -21.31 0.08
CA ASP A 57 4.20 -22.45 0.01
C ASP A 57 4.24 -23.06 -1.40
N GLY A 58 4.25 -22.20 -2.41
CA GLY A 58 4.44 -22.56 -3.81
C GLY A 58 5.78 -23.24 -4.08
N PHE A 59 6.88 -22.73 -3.55
CA PHE A 59 8.21 -23.35 -3.62
C PHE A 59 8.21 -24.76 -3.01
N ASN A 60 7.63 -24.91 -1.83
CA ASN A 60 7.56 -26.20 -1.12
C ASN A 60 6.66 -27.22 -1.83
N ALA A 61 5.66 -26.75 -2.58
CA ALA A 61 4.77 -27.59 -3.39
C ALA A 61 5.30 -27.89 -4.79
N ALA A 62 6.17 -27.04 -5.35
CA ALA A 62 6.61 -27.13 -6.73
C ALA A 62 7.66 -28.23 -6.94
N SER A 63 7.48 -29.02 -7.99
CA SER A 63 8.48 -30.00 -8.45
C SER A 63 9.50 -29.42 -9.44
N ASN A 64 9.40 -28.12 -9.74
CA ASN A 64 10.23 -27.39 -10.69
C ASN A 64 10.28 -25.90 -10.33
N ALA A 65 11.05 -25.09 -11.06
CA ALA A 65 11.24 -23.67 -10.75
C ALA A 65 9.97 -22.80 -10.87
N ASN A 66 8.90 -23.31 -11.46
CA ASN A 66 7.63 -22.58 -11.58
C ASN A 66 6.74 -22.88 -10.38
N ILE A 67 6.28 -21.81 -9.74
CA ILE A 67 5.30 -21.86 -8.66
C ILE A 67 3.90 -21.88 -9.28
N PRO A 68 3.09 -22.92 -9.04
CA PRO A 68 1.69 -22.90 -9.44
C PRO A 68 0.96 -21.80 -8.65
N GLU A 69 -0.05 -21.19 -9.27
CA GLU A 69 -0.84 -20.13 -8.62
C GLU A 69 -1.36 -20.59 -7.25
N GLN A 70 -1.01 -19.83 -6.23
CA GLN A 70 -1.51 -19.94 -4.88
C GLN A 70 -2.49 -18.80 -4.63
N MET A 71 -3.50 -19.04 -3.80
CA MET A 71 -4.55 -18.06 -3.52
C MET A 71 -4.83 -18.00 -2.03
N ALA A 72 -5.06 -16.78 -1.53
CA ALA A 72 -5.54 -16.55 -0.18
C ALA A 72 -6.55 -15.41 -0.14
N ALA A 73 -7.43 -15.43 0.87
CA ALA A 73 -8.33 -14.32 1.15
C ALA A 73 -7.60 -13.21 1.93
N GLY A 74 -8.04 -11.96 1.74
CA GLY A 74 -7.70 -10.87 2.66
C GLY A 74 -8.43 -11.05 4.01
N ASP A 75 -7.93 -10.39 5.05
CA ASP A 75 -8.52 -10.49 6.39
C ASP A 75 -9.93 -9.88 6.47
N LEU A 76 -10.22 -8.86 5.65
CA LEU A 76 -11.55 -8.23 5.56
C LEU A 76 -12.32 -8.70 4.32
N SER A 77 -11.71 -8.64 3.13
CA SER A 77 -12.37 -8.98 1.86
C SER A 77 -11.40 -9.35 0.74
N GLY A 78 -11.97 -9.87 -0.35
CA GLY A 78 -11.25 -10.12 -1.60
C GLY A 78 -10.20 -11.21 -1.51
N THR A 79 -9.38 -11.28 -2.56
CA THR A 79 -8.39 -12.35 -2.75
C THR A 79 -7.09 -11.83 -3.31
N VAL A 80 -6.00 -12.45 -2.88
CA VAL A 80 -4.68 -12.36 -3.50
C VAL A 80 -4.37 -13.68 -4.20
N VAL A 81 -3.90 -13.58 -5.44
CA VAL A 81 -3.39 -14.70 -6.24
C VAL A 81 -1.92 -14.45 -6.52
N VAL A 82 -1.08 -15.45 -6.23
CA VAL A 82 0.37 -15.38 -6.41
C VAL A 82 0.84 -16.56 -7.22
N GLY A 83 1.40 -16.27 -8.40
CA GLY A 83 2.18 -17.20 -9.19
C GLY A 83 3.63 -16.73 -9.30
N GLY A 84 4.49 -17.49 -9.96
CA GLY A 84 5.84 -17.00 -10.21
C GLY A 84 6.88 -18.09 -10.40
N LYS A 85 8.12 -17.72 -10.11
CA LYS A 85 9.28 -18.59 -10.18
C LYS A 85 10.13 -18.43 -8.94
N VAL A 86 10.87 -19.48 -8.64
CA VAL A 86 11.83 -19.53 -7.54
C VAL A 86 12.99 -20.41 -7.95
N ASP A 87 14.19 -19.98 -7.55
CA ASP A 87 15.40 -20.73 -7.83
C ASP A 87 15.38 -22.11 -7.16
N GLN A 88 15.68 -23.12 -7.98
CA GLN A 88 15.73 -24.51 -7.56
C GLN A 88 17.10 -24.87 -6.97
N GLY A 89 17.07 -25.66 -5.90
CA GLY A 89 18.28 -26.18 -5.26
C GLY A 89 18.22 -26.12 -3.74
N ALA A 90 19.02 -26.96 -3.09
CA ALA A 90 19.06 -27.10 -1.63
C ALA A 90 19.73 -25.93 -0.88
N SER A 91 20.04 -24.83 -1.58
CA SER A 91 20.67 -23.65 -0.98
C SER A 91 19.72 -22.92 -0.04
N ASN A 92 20.25 -22.31 1.02
CA ASN A 92 19.48 -21.37 1.85
C ASN A 92 19.34 -19.98 1.20
N ASN A 93 20.00 -19.78 0.06
CA ASN A 93 19.85 -18.60 -0.78
C ASN A 93 18.85 -18.89 -1.90
N LYS A 94 17.94 -17.95 -2.13
CA LYS A 94 16.86 -18.06 -3.11
C LYS A 94 16.68 -16.73 -3.84
N GLU A 95 16.52 -16.79 -5.15
CA GLU A 95 15.89 -15.71 -5.92
C GLU A 95 14.43 -16.13 -6.19
N MET A 96 13.51 -15.18 -6.09
CA MET A 96 12.09 -15.43 -6.25
C MET A 96 11.46 -14.28 -7.04
N ASP A 97 10.83 -14.62 -8.16
CA ASP A 97 10.14 -13.68 -9.05
C ASP A 97 8.64 -13.99 -8.99
N LEU A 98 7.88 -13.21 -8.23
CA LEU A 98 6.45 -13.43 -8.00
C LEU A 98 5.59 -12.46 -8.82
N GLN A 99 4.45 -12.96 -9.27
CA GLN A 99 3.38 -12.19 -9.89
C GLN A 99 2.19 -12.17 -8.93
N VAL A 100 1.81 -10.98 -8.47
CA VAL A 100 0.77 -10.76 -7.47
C VAL A 100 -0.43 -10.10 -8.12
N THR A 101 -1.59 -10.75 -8.06
CA THR A 101 -2.86 -10.20 -8.55
C THR A 101 -3.83 -10.06 -7.38
N LEU A 102 -4.49 -8.90 -7.29
CA LEU A 102 -5.44 -8.55 -6.23
C LEU A 102 -6.82 -8.34 -6.84
N THR A 103 -7.85 -8.82 -6.13
CA THR A 103 -9.25 -8.63 -6.51
C THR A 103 -10.07 -8.31 -5.27
N ASP A 104 -10.65 -7.11 -5.22
CA ASP A 104 -11.37 -6.53 -4.08
C ASP A 104 -10.62 -6.71 -2.74
N TYR A 105 -9.29 -6.77 -2.78
CA TYR A 105 -8.47 -7.26 -1.67
C TYR A 105 -8.38 -6.21 -0.57
N SER A 106 -8.68 -6.61 0.67
CA SER A 106 -8.49 -5.77 1.85
C SER A 106 -8.16 -6.59 3.08
N ASP A 107 -7.16 -6.16 3.86
CA ASP A 107 -6.83 -6.73 5.16
C ASP A 107 -7.42 -5.92 6.34
N GLY A 108 -8.35 -5.00 6.06
CA GLY A 108 -9.02 -4.18 7.05
C GLY A 108 -8.52 -2.73 7.10
N PRO A 109 -8.82 -2.01 8.20
CA PRO A 109 -8.61 -0.58 8.26
C PRO A 109 -7.12 -0.24 8.33
N VAL A 110 -6.71 0.70 7.47
CA VAL A 110 -5.39 1.32 7.50
C VAL A 110 -5.29 2.20 8.74
N GLU A 111 -4.33 1.88 9.61
CA GLU A 111 -4.08 2.60 10.88
C GLU A 111 -5.31 2.70 11.79
N ASP A 112 -6.22 1.72 11.74
CA ASP A 112 -7.50 1.71 12.46
C ASP A 112 -8.44 2.91 12.10
N MET A 113 -8.20 3.56 10.97
CA MET A 113 -8.94 4.77 10.56
C MET A 113 -9.96 4.51 9.45
N PHE A 114 -9.55 3.87 8.36
CA PHE A 114 -10.37 3.70 7.16
C PHE A 114 -10.00 2.47 6.36
N ASP A 115 -10.95 1.92 5.62
CA ASP A 115 -10.73 0.75 4.77
C ASP A 115 -10.29 1.17 3.37
N VAL A 116 -9.36 0.41 2.80
CA VAL A 116 -8.95 0.48 1.39
C VAL A 116 -9.05 -0.93 0.81
N ALA A 117 -9.65 -1.04 -0.37
CA ALA A 117 -9.60 -2.28 -1.15
C ALA A 117 -8.86 -2.05 -2.46
N TYR A 118 -8.13 -3.08 -2.89
CA TYR A 118 -7.20 -3.04 -4.00
C TYR A 118 -7.59 -4.03 -5.09
N ASP A 119 -7.62 -3.55 -6.33
CA ASP A 119 -7.85 -4.32 -7.54
C ASP A 119 -6.73 -4.06 -8.55
N GLY A 120 -6.07 -5.11 -9.04
CA GLY A 120 -5.05 -4.94 -10.07
C GLY A 120 -4.03 -6.07 -10.14
N GLY A 121 -3.02 -5.84 -10.98
CA GLY A 121 -1.95 -6.79 -11.26
C GLY A 121 -2.01 -7.43 -12.66
N PRO A 122 -1.05 -8.33 -12.97
CA PRO A 122 -0.03 -8.82 -12.04
C PRO A 122 1.03 -7.76 -11.72
N ALA A 123 1.21 -7.48 -10.43
CA ALA A 123 2.35 -6.74 -9.90
C ALA A 123 3.55 -7.68 -9.78
N LEU A 124 4.74 -7.18 -10.03
CA LEU A 124 5.98 -7.94 -9.95
C LEU A 124 6.60 -7.73 -8.58
N LEU A 125 6.89 -8.84 -7.89
CA LEU A 125 7.61 -8.89 -6.63
C LEU A 125 8.86 -9.76 -6.82
N ASP A 126 10.00 -9.10 -7.00
CA ASP A 126 11.29 -9.76 -7.18
C ASP A 126 12.05 -9.72 -5.86
N LEU A 127 12.54 -10.87 -5.39
CA LEU A 127 13.14 -11.02 -4.07
C LEU A 127 14.44 -11.81 -4.14
N SER A 128 15.46 -11.27 -3.52
CA SER A 128 16.71 -11.94 -3.21
C SER A 128 16.76 -12.26 -1.73
N LEU A 129 16.75 -13.56 -1.41
CA LEU A 129 16.73 -14.10 -0.06
C LEU A 129 18.08 -14.76 0.24
N ARG A 130 18.66 -14.41 1.39
CA ARG A 130 19.96 -14.95 1.84
C ARG A 130 19.84 -15.55 3.23
N ASP A 131 20.51 -16.67 3.45
CA ASP A 131 20.64 -17.33 4.75
C ASP A 131 19.30 -17.70 5.43
N LEU A 132 18.34 -18.19 4.65
CA LEU A 132 17.07 -18.70 5.17
C LEU A 132 17.29 -19.84 6.20
N PRO A 133 16.42 -19.99 7.21
CA PRO A 133 15.18 -19.22 7.43
C PRO A 133 15.39 -17.89 8.16
N ASN A 134 16.50 -17.71 8.88
CA ASN A 134 16.78 -16.53 9.70
C ASN A 134 17.85 -15.66 9.04
N GLY A 135 17.45 -14.93 8.01
CA GLY A 135 18.39 -14.27 7.12
C GLY A 135 17.96 -12.86 6.73
N THR A 136 18.41 -12.42 5.56
CA THR A 136 18.09 -11.10 5.00
C THR A 136 17.40 -11.24 3.67
N PHE A 137 16.57 -10.26 3.34
CA PHE A 137 16.00 -10.16 2.01
C PHE A 137 16.10 -8.73 1.47
N THR A 138 16.20 -8.62 0.16
CA THR A 138 16.10 -7.39 -0.61
C THR A 138 15.25 -7.68 -1.84
N GLY A 139 14.47 -6.72 -2.31
CA GLY A 139 13.64 -6.92 -3.48
C GLY A 139 13.00 -5.65 -4.00
N SER A 140 12.29 -5.79 -5.11
CA SER A 140 11.48 -4.74 -5.71
C SER A 140 10.03 -5.18 -5.83
N PHE A 141 9.11 -4.25 -5.59
CA PHE A 141 7.69 -4.42 -5.79
C PHE A 141 7.17 -3.33 -6.72
N SER A 142 6.69 -3.73 -7.90
CA SER A 142 6.17 -2.81 -8.91
C SER A 142 4.82 -3.26 -9.43
N GLY A 143 3.84 -2.35 -9.48
CA GLY A 143 2.49 -2.69 -9.93
C GLY A 143 1.54 -1.51 -9.93
N GLU A 144 0.47 -1.65 -10.69
CA GLU A 144 -0.63 -0.67 -10.75
C GLU A 144 -1.89 -1.28 -10.13
N PHE A 145 -2.53 -0.50 -9.27
CA PHE A 145 -3.74 -0.90 -8.54
C PHE A 145 -4.80 0.20 -8.63
N ALA A 146 -6.03 -0.19 -8.89
CA ALA A 146 -7.21 0.60 -8.59
C ALA A 146 -7.56 0.43 -7.10
N MET A 147 -7.62 1.52 -6.37
CA MET A 147 -8.04 1.57 -4.98
C MET A 147 -9.49 2.06 -4.87
N THR A 148 -10.19 1.55 -3.87
CA THR A 148 -11.50 2.06 -3.43
C THR A 148 -11.44 2.49 -1.96
N GLY A 149 -12.47 3.18 -1.47
CA GLY A 149 -12.49 3.76 -0.12
C GLY A 149 -11.95 5.18 -0.07
N GLU A 150 -11.33 5.58 1.03
CA GLU A 150 -10.87 6.98 1.23
C GLU A 150 -9.68 7.37 0.33
N LEU A 151 -8.93 6.38 -0.17
CA LEU A 151 -7.84 6.57 -1.13
C LEU A 151 -8.26 6.17 -2.56
N ALA A 152 -9.54 6.30 -2.90
CA ALA A 152 -10.05 5.86 -4.20
C ALA A 152 -9.29 6.49 -5.38
N GLY A 153 -8.93 5.67 -6.37
CA GLY A 153 -8.19 6.08 -7.55
C GLY A 153 -7.12 5.08 -7.95
N THR A 154 -6.44 5.32 -9.07
CA THR A 154 -5.34 4.47 -9.52
C THR A 154 -4.02 4.91 -8.89
N VAL A 155 -3.25 3.95 -8.40
CA VAL A 155 -1.88 4.15 -7.93
C VAL A 155 -0.94 3.14 -8.61
N ALA A 156 0.16 3.63 -9.15
CA ALA A 156 1.29 2.81 -9.56
C ALA A 156 2.38 2.90 -8.49
N LEU A 157 2.74 1.75 -7.92
CA LEU A 157 3.79 1.61 -6.92
C LEU A 157 5.06 1.10 -7.60
N ASP A 158 6.19 1.69 -7.24
CA ASP A 158 7.53 1.22 -7.60
C ASP A 158 8.41 1.35 -6.36
N LEU A 159 8.67 0.23 -5.69
CA LEU A 159 9.21 0.16 -4.35
C LEU A 159 10.40 -0.79 -4.29
N ASP A 160 11.42 -0.39 -3.54
CA ASP A 160 12.45 -1.27 -3.00
C ASP A 160 12.05 -1.69 -1.58
N VAL A 161 12.18 -2.98 -1.29
CA VAL A 161 11.85 -3.58 0.01
C VAL A 161 13.06 -4.34 0.53
N MET A 162 13.41 -4.13 1.79
CA MET A 162 14.47 -4.88 2.45
C MET A 162 14.11 -5.22 3.89
N GLY A 163 14.77 -6.24 4.44
CA GLY A 163 14.62 -6.57 5.85
C GLY A 163 15.20 -7.93 6.21
N GLN A 164 14.73 -8.49 7.33
CA GLN A 164 15.10 -9.82 7.78
C GLN A 164 13.93 -10.80 7.65
N THR A 165 14.27 -12.08 7.53
CA THR A 165 13.31 -13.18 7.67
C THR A 165 13.52 -13.90 9.00
N GLU A 166 12.47 -14.56 9.48
CA GLU A 166 12.55 -15.46 10.62
C GLU A 166 11.67 -16.69 10.41
N GLU A 167 11.98 -17.75 11.15
CA GLU A 167 11.14 -18.93 11.24
C GLU A 167 9.97 -18.68 12.20
N ALA A 168 8.75 -18.85 11.70
CA ALA A 168 7.53 -18.80 12.47
C ALA A 168 7.37 -20.08 13.33
N PRO A 169 6.53 -20.06 14.39
CA PRO A 169 6.32 -21.23 15.25
C PRO A 169 5.82 -22.50 14.54
N ASP A 170 5.22 -22.35 13.35
CA ASP A 170 4.74 -23.45 12.50
C ASP A 170 5.81 -23.97 11.52
N GLY A 171 7.04 -23.45 11.59
CA GLY A 171 8.16 -23.79 10.71
C GLY A 171 8.13 -23.05 9.36
N THR A 172 7.17 -22.14 9.13
CA THR A 172 7.13 -21.34 7.90
C THR A 172 8.06 -20.13 7.97
N ILE A 173 8.53 -19.66 6.82
CA ILE A 173 9.37 -18.46 6.75
C ILE A 173 8.45 -17.23 6.65
N ARG A 174 8.74 -16.19 7.43
CA ARG A 174 8.03 -14.90 7.40
C ARG A 174 8.98 -13.72 7.48
N ARG A 175 8.49 -12.52 7.15
CA ARG A 175 9.21 -11.26 7.41
C ARG A 175 9.30 -11.02 8.92
N LYS A 176 10.45 -10.55 9.38
CA LYS A 176 10.69 -10.21 10.78
C LYS A 176 10.27 -8.76 11.05
N VAL A 177 9.26 -8.60 11.90
CA VAL A 177 8.73 -7.29 12.31
C VAL A 177 9.83 -6.43 12.95
N GLY A 178 9.81 -5.12 12.69
CA GLY A 178 10.79 -4.15 13.19
C GLY A 178 12.10 -4.13 12.40
N THR A 179 12.19 -4.85 11.29
CA THR A 179 13.39 -4.89 10.44
C THR A 179 13.12 -4.48 8.99
N ILE A 180 11.88 -4.18 8.65
CA ILE A 180 11.47 -3.97 7.27
C ILE A 180 11.63 -2.50 6.93
N HIS A 181 12.25 -2.23 5.79
CA HIS A 181 12.40 -0.89 5.26
C HIS A 181 11.94 -0.87 3.81
N VAL A 182 11.09 0.10 3.49
CA VAL A 182 10.45 0.24 2.18
C VAL A 182 10.71 1.64 1.69
N THR A 183 11.31 1.76 0.52
CA THR A 183 11.57 3.03 -0.16
C THR A 183 11.04 3.00 -1.57
N GLY A 184 10.67 4.13 -2.15
CA GLY A 184 10.28 4.17 -3.56
C GLY A 184 9.27 5.28 -3.85
N THR A 185 8.35 5.02 -4.77
CA THR A 185 7.36 5.99 -5.19
C THR A 185 5.96 5.42 -5.36
N ALA A 186 4.96 6.27 -5.09
CA ALA A 186 3.60 6.11 -5.54
C ALA A 186 3.29 7.18 -6.58
N THR A 187 2.85 6.75 -7.76
CA THR A 187 2.43 7.62 -8.86
C THR A 187 0.91 7.56 -9.00
N SER A 188 0.27 8.71 -9.05
CA SER A 188 -1.17 8.87 -9.26
C SER A 188 -1.43 10.04 -10.22
N ASP A 189 -2.71 10.31 -10.50
CA ASP A 189 -3.13 11.49 -11.28
C ASP A 189 -2.72 12.83 -10.63
N TYR A 190 -2.41 12.83 -9.33
CA TYR A 190 -2.06 14.02 -8.57
C TYR A 190 -0.55 14.27 -8.52
N GLY A 191 0.27 13.30 -8.90
CA GLY A 191 1.73 13.41 -8.96
C GLY A 191 2.47 12.14 -8.57
N VAL A 192 3.77 12.32 -8.31
CA VAL A 192 4.67 11.26 -7.83
C VAL A 192 5.10 11.61 -6.42
N PHE A 193 4.88 10.70 -5.49
CA PHE A 193 5.13 10.89 -4.07
C PHE A 193 6.12 9.85 -3.57
N ALA A 194 7.16 10.29 -2.87
CA ALA A 194 8.15 9.41 -2.30
C ALA A 194 7.56 8.64 -1.11
N ILE A 195 7.93 7.36 -1.00
CA ILE A 195 7.63 6.48 0.12
C ILE A 195 8.96 6.15 0.80
N ASP A 196 9.01 6.29 2.11
CA ASP A 196 10.12 5.88 2.98
C ASP A 196 9.53 5.49 4.34
N ILE A 197 9.47 4.19 4.61
CA ILE A 197 8.76 3.61 5.76
C ILE A 197 9.63 2.53 6.42
N SER A 198 9.55 2.45 7.75
CA SER A 198 10.12 1.35 8.52
C SER A 198 9.02 0.65 9.33
N LEU A 199 8.98 -0.69 9.28
CA LEU A 199 7.97 -1.56 9.92
C LEU A 199 8.61 -2.63 10.81
#